data_AF-A0A8S2CUS9-F1
#
_entry.id   AF-A0A8S2CUS9-F1
#
_cell.length_a   1.000
_cell.length_b   1.000
_cell.length_c   1.000
_cell.angle_alpha   90.00
_cell.angle_beta   90.00
_cell.angle_gamma   90.00
#
_symmetry.space_group_name_H-M   'P 1'
#
loop_
_entity.id
_entity.type
_entity.pdbx_description
1 polymer ?
#
loop_
_entity_poly.entity_id
_entity_poly.type
_entity_poly.pdbx_seq_one_letter_code
_entity_poly.pdbx_strand_id
1 'polypeptide(L)'
;MKRVRLDAEELALGHVMAQSKANREQVVDHAFNRFMGFGDIDGLPAWFVDEEKQHCRGSLPITKEVVERYRAKMREINERPTKKVAEAKARKKRREIRKLEKVKKKAEPVLENPDITDQERNKHLKGLYKKYGVIGQKKAKVQYVVAKKYHRGSKPAGTKAPYKIVDKRLKKDKRAVKSIGKKSKAAVEEISRNSNYNILMGIIGGILLRLLLCGKKTRSTNYGQSRGLRKYA
;
A
#
# COMPACT_ATOMS: atom_id res chain seq x y z
N MET A 1 -4.34 39.06 -0.88
CA MET A 1 -3.95 38.56 -2.22
C MET A 1 -5.00 37.57 -2.74
N LYS A 2 -5.56 37.80 -3.93
CA LYS A 2 -6.42 36.81 -4.60
C LYS A 2 -5.54 35.63 -5.03
N ARG A 3 -5.94 34.39 -4.73
CA ARG A 3 -5.25 33.18 -5.24
C ARG A 3 -5.66 32.95 -6.69
N VAL A 4 -4.74 33.17 -7.62
CA VAL A 4 -4.92 32.85 -9.03
C VAL A 4 -4.88 31.32 -9.20
N ARG A 5 -5.83 30.74 -9.93
CA ARG A 5 -5.80 29.32 -10.30
C ARG A 5 -5.05 29.20 -11.61
N LEU A 6 -3.94 28.47 -11.58
CA LEU A 6 -3.11 28.21 -12.76
C LEU A 6 -3.64 27.00 -13.53
N ASP A 7 -3.54 27.02 -14.85
CA ASP A 7 -3.77 25.84 -15.68
C ASP A 7 -2.62 24.82 -15.55
N ALA A 8 -2.83 23.59 -16.02
CA ALA A 8 -1.81 22.54 -15.99
C ALA A 8 -0.55 22.92 -16.77
N GLU A 9 -0.70 23.68 -17.87
CA GLU A 9 0.42 24.18 -18.68
C GLU A 9 1.24 25.22 -17.93
N GLU A 10 0.57 26.17 -17.27
CA GLU A 10 1.20 27.19 -16.45
C GLU A 10 1.90 26.59 -15.22
N LEU A 11 1.31 25.56 -14.63
CA LEU A 11 1.90 24.85 -13.49
C LEU A 11 3.15 24.04 -13.92
N ALA A 12 3.14 23.51 -15.15
CA ALA A 12 4.31 22.89 -15.76
C ALA A 12 5.43 23.91 -16.04
N LEU A 13 5.08 25.09 -16.59
CA LEU A 13 6.03 26.20 -16.78
C LEU A 13 6.66 26.64 -15.47
N GLY A 14 5.83 26.85 -14.44
CA GLY A 14 6.31 27.23 -13.11
C GLY A 14 7.28 26.20 -12.53
N HIS A 15 7.07 24.91 -12.78
CA HIS A 15 8.00 23.87 -12.37
C HIS A 15 9.35 23.94 -13.09
N VAL A 16 9.33 24.13 -14.41
CA VAL A 16 10.54 24.27 -15.24
C VAL A 16 11.35 25.50 -14.82
N MET A 17 10.67 26.63 -14.58
CA MET A 17 11.30 27.86 -14.09
C MET A 17 11.90 27.71 -12.69
N ALA A 18 11.27 26.89 -11.82
CA ALA A 18 11.77 26.64 -10.47
C ALA A 18 12.98 25.69 -10.44
N GLN A 19 13.15 24.85 -11.45
CA GLN A 19 14.18 23.81 -11.47
C GLN A 19 15.59 24.38 -11.66
N SER A 20 15.77 25.39 -12.52
CA SER A 20 17.09 25.98 -12.76
C SER A 20 17.02 27.42 -13.28
N LYS A 21 18.11 28.18 -13.08
CA LYS A 21 18.25 29.53 -13.63
C LYS A 21 18.25 29.53 -15.16
N ALA A 22 18.96 28.58 -15.78
CA ALA A 22 19.04 28.45 -17.24
C ALA A 22 17.68 28.16 -17.87
N ASN A 23 16.86 27.30 -17.26
CA ASN A 23 15.51 27.00 -17.74
C ASN A 23 14.61 28.25 -17.64
N ARG A 24 14.78 29.05 -16.58
CA ARG A 24 14.05 30.32 -16.43
C ARG A 24 14.44 31.32 -17.52
N GLU A 25 15.72 31.42 -17.85
CA GLU A 25 16.21 32.27 -18.95
C GLU A 25 15.65 31.80 -20.29
N GLN A 26 15.66 30.50 -20.58
CA GLN A 26 15.04 29.94 -21.80
C GLN A 26 13.54 30.24 -21.91
N VAL A 27 12.81 30.21 -20.79
CA VAL A 27 11.38 30.59 -20.77
C VAL A 27 11.21 32.08 -21.07
N VAL A 28 12.12 32.94 -20.59
CA VAL A 28 12.11 34.39 -20.88
C VAL A 28 12.44 34.63 -22.35
N ASP A 29 13.46 33.96 -22.89
CA ASP A 29 13.83 34.06 -24.31
C ASP A 29 12.67 33.63 -25.21
N HIS A 30 11.97 32.55 -24.82
CA HIS A 30 10.80 32.06 -25.54
C HIS A 30 9.59 33.01 -25.44
N ALA A 31 9.53 33.90 -24.44
CA ALA A 31 8.47 34.90 -24.33
C ALA A 31 8.52 35.90 -25.50
N PHE A 32 9.70 36.14 -26.08
CA PHE A 32 9.87 36.96 -27.28
C PHE A 32 9.45 36.18 -28.54
N ASN A 33 8.17 36.29 -28.90
CA ASN A 33 7.59 35.64 -30.07
C ASN A 33 6.83 36.62 -30.97
N ARG A 34 6.40 36.15 -32.15
CA ARG A 34 5.63 36.94 -33.13
C ARG A 34 4.42 37.66 -32.53
N PHE A 35 3.83 37.09 -31.48
CA PHE A 35 2.61 37.57 -30.86
C PHE A 35 2.85 38.51 -29.67
N MET A 36 4.09 38.94 -29.42
CA MET A 36 4.43 39.83 -28.30
C MET A 36 4.02 41.31 -28.53
N GLY A 37 3.76 41.71 -29.78
CA GLY A 37 3.56 43.11 -30.19
C GLY A 37 2.12 43.66 -30.12
N PHE A 38 1.16 42.91 -29.59
CA PHE A 38 -0.23 43.39 -29.44
C PHE A 38 -0.38 44.18 -28.13
N GLY A 39 0.18 45.40 -28.13
CA GLY A 39 0.38 46.24 -26.94
C GLY A 39 -0.86 46.90 -26.34
N ASP A 40 -1.98 46.99 -27.07
CA ASP A 40 -3.15 47.74 -26.62
C ASP A 40 -4.41 46.86 -26.67
N ILE A 41 -4.62 46.06 -25.62
CA ILE A 41 -5.85 45.28 -25.42
C ILE A 41 -6.97 46.20 -24.84
N ASP A 42 -6.57 47.32 -24.24
CA ASP A 42 -7.43 48.29 -23.57
C ASP A 42 -8.14 49.21 -24.59
N GLY A 43 -9.18 48.67 -25.24
CA GLY A 43 -10.02 49.41 -26.18
C GLY A 43 -10.70 48.55 -27.25
N LEU A 44 -10.34 47.27 -27.35
CA LEU A 44 -10.89 46.38 -28.37
C LEU A 44 -12.14 45.65 -27.88
N PRO A 45 -13.08 45.34 -28.79
CA PRO A 45 -14.24 44.51 -28.45
C PRO A 45 -13.84 43.15 -27.88
N ALA A 46 -14.58 42.68 -26.87
CA ALA A 46 -14.31 41.40 -26.21
C ALA A 46 -14.30 40.20 -27.18
N TRP A 47 -15.14 40.22 -28.22
CA TRP A 47 -15.20 39.15 -29.22
C TRP A 47 -13.88 39.03 -30.01
N PHE A 48 -13.24 40.15 -30.33
CA PHE A 48 -11.96 40.17 -31.04
C PHE A 48 -10.83 39.66 -30.16
N VAL A 49 -10.79 40.10 -28.90
CA VAL A 49 -9.79 39.66 -27.91
C VAL A 49 -9.89 38.15 -27.64
N ASP A 50 -11.11 37.61 -27.55
CA ASP A 50 -11.32 36.18 -27.31
C ASP A 50 -10.98 35.32 -28.53
N GLU A 51 -11.17 35.84 -29.74
CA GLU A 51 -10.74 35.21 -31.00
C GLU A 51 -9.21 35.22 -31.13
N GLU A 52 -8.55 36.36 -30.88
CA GLU A 52 -7.08 36.45 -30.87
C GLU A 52 -6.46 35.50 -29.85
N LYS A 53 -7.00 35.39 -28.63
CA LYS A 53 -6.49 34.42 -27.62
C LYS A 53 -6.56 32.96 -28.07
N GLN A 54 -7.47 32.62 -28.99
CA GLN A 54 -7.57 31.26 -29.52
C GLN A 54 -6.54 31.00 -30.61
N HIS A 55 -6.32 31.98 -31.49
CA HIS A 55 -5.46 31.83 -32.68
C HIS A 55 -4.00 32.24 -32.45
N CYS A 56 -3.74 33.17 -31.55
CA CYS A 56 -2.40 33.68 -31.23
C CYS A 56 -1.77 32.89 -30.07
N ARG A 57 -1.57 31.57 -30.24
CA ARG A 57 -0.93 30.70 -29.25
C ARG A 57 0.45 30.25 -29.71
N GLY A 58 1.50 30.69 -29.01
CA GLY A 58 2.86 30.18 -29.19
C GLY A 58 3.03 28.77 -28.61
N SER A 59 3.89 27.94 -29.20
CA SER A 59 4.31 26.68 -28.61
C SER A 59 5.04 26.95 -27.30
N LEU A 60 4.73 26.28 -26.19
CA LEU A 60 5.52 26.45 -24.96
C LEU A 60 6.83 25.65 -25.02
N PRO A 61 7.93 26.10 -24.38
CA PRO A 61 9.19 25.35 -24.30
C PRO A 61 9.10 24.21 -23.27
N ILE A 62 8.06 23.38 -23.37
CA ILE A 62 7.80 22.24 -22.48
C ILE A 62 7.33 21.04 -23.30
N THR A 63 7.73 19.85 -22.87
CA THR A 63 7.27 18.61 -23.47
C THR A 63 5.82 18.30 -23.07
N LYS A 64 5.07 17.71 -24.01
CA LYS A 64 3.67 17.31 -23.79
C LYS A 64 3.53 16.34 -22.60
N GLU A 65 4.53 15.49 -22.38
CA GLU A 65 4.58 14.53 -21.28
C GLU A 65 4.54 15.21 -19.90
N VAL A 66 5.26 16.32 -19.74
CA VAL A 66 5.28 17.07 -18.48
C VAL A 66 3.91 17.70 -18.23
N VAL A 67 3.29 18.29 -19.26
CA VAL A 67 1.95 18.86 -19.18
C VAL A 67 0.92 17.78 -18.81
N GLU A 68 0.99 16.61 -19.46
CA GLU A 68 0.10 15.48 -19.18
C GLU A 68 0.24 14.97 -17.74
N ARG A 69 1.46 14.93 -17.20
CA ARG A 69 1.70 14.58 -15.80
C ARG A 69 0.97 15.53 -14.84
N TYR A 70 0.98 16.83 -15.11
CA TYR A 70 0.27 17.81 -14.29
C TYR A 70 -1.25 17.75 -14.50
N ARG A 71 -1.72 17.54 -15.72
CA ARG A 71 -3.14 17.28 -16.00
C ARG A 71 -3.65 16.04 -15.26
N ALA A 72 -2.87 14.95 -15.25
CA ALA A 72 -3.19 13.74 -14.49
C ALA A 72 -3.26 14.02 -12.98
N LYS A 73 -2.33 14.80 -12.43
CA LYS A 73 -2.33 15.20 -11.02
C LYS A 73 -3.56 16.05 -10.65
N MET A 74 -3.94 17.01 -11.50
CA MET A 74 -5.15 17.83 -11.29
C MET A 74 -6.41 16.96 -11.37
N ARG A 75 -6.48 16.04 -12.33
CA ARG A 75 -7.56 15.06 -12.42
C ARG A 75 -7.64 14.19 -11.18
N GLU A 76 -6.53 13.63 -10.69
CA GLU A 76 -6.52 12.80 -9.48
C GLU A 76 -7.10 13.55 -8.26
N ILE A 77 -6.74 14.82 -8.09
CA ILE A 77 -7.25 15.68 -7.01
C ILE A 77 -8.77 15.93 -7.17
N ASN A 78 -9.23 16.13 -8.41
CA ASN A 78 -10.63 16.47 -8.71
C ASN A 78 -11.56 15.24 -8.74
N GLU A 79 -11.12 14.11 -9.31
CA GLU A 79 -11.83 12.83 -9.42
C GLU A 79 -12.19 12.26 -8.04
N ARG A 80 -11.39 12.59 -7.01
CA ARG A 80 -11.68 12.30 -5.61
C ARG A 80 -12.03 13.59 -4.88
N PRO A 81 -13.22 14.17 -5.11
CA PRO A 81 -13.56 15.45 -4.50
C PRO A 81 -13.47 15.32 -2.98
N THR A 82 -12.62 16.15 -2.36
CA THR A 82 -12.27 16.12 -0.93
C THR A 82 -13.51 16.06 -0.05
N LYS A 83 -14.57 16.76 -0.45
CA LYS A 83 -15.89 16.73 0.20
C LYS A 83 -16.48 15.31 0.25
N LYS A 84 -16.52 14.58 -0.86
CA LYS A 84 -17.08 13.22 -0.92
C LYS A 84 -16.21 12.21 -0.19
N VAL A 85 -14.89 12.37 -0.21
CA VAL A 85 -13.97 11.54 0.58
C VAL A 85 -14.20 11.76 2.07
N ALA A 86 -14.31 13.02 2.51
CA ALA A 86 -14.61 13.37 3.89
C ALA A 86 -15.99 12.84 4.32
N GLU A 87 -17.02 13.03 3.50
CA GLU A 87 -18.36 12.48 3.75
C GLU A 87 -18.33 10.95 3.85
N ALA A 88 -17.59 10.25 2.97
CA ALA A 88 -17.47 8.80 3.01
C ALA A 88 -16.79 8.32 4.30
N LYS A 89 -15.68 8.97 4.71
CA LYS A 89 -15.01 8.71 5.99
C LYS A 89 -15.94 8.95 7.17
N ALA A 90 -16.68 10.07 7.17
CA ALA A 90 -17.65 10.39 8.22
C ALA A 90 -18.81 9.38 8.28
N ARG A 91 -19.35 8.95 7.13
CA ARG A 91 -20.37 7.89 7.05
C ARG A 91 -19.84 6.57 7.60
N LYS A 92 -18.60 6.20 7.28
CA LYS A 92 -17.95 4.98 7.81
C LYS A 92 -17.78 5.06 9.34
N LYS A 93 -17.19 6.15 9.86
CA LYS A 93 -17.05 6.41 11.30
C LYS A 93 -18.41 6.35 12.02
N ARG A 94 -19.43 6.98 11.45
CA ARG A 94 -20.80 6.96 12.00
C ARG A 94 -21.39 5.55 12.05
N ARG A 95 -21.13 4.69 11.06
CA ARG A 95 -21.57 3.29 11.08
C ARG A 95 -20.87 2.50 12.19
N GLU A 96 -19.60 2.76 12.42
CA GLU A 96 -18.81 2.11 13.48
C GLU A 96 -19.26 2.55 14.87
N ILE A 97 -19.43 3.86 15.09
CA ILE A 97 -19.95 4.42 16.35
C ILE A 97 -21.34 3.83 16.66
N ARG A 98 -22.26 3.83 15.69
CA ARG A 98 -23.60 3.24 15.89
C ARG A 98 -23.56 1.76 16.25
N LYS A 99 -22.56 1.00 15.79
CA LYS A 99 -22.38 -0.41 16.20
C LYS A 99 -21.94 -0.49 17.66
N LEU A 100 -21.00 0.36 18.07
CA LEU A 100 -20.52 0.41 19.46
C LEU A 100 -21.63 0.84 20.42
N GLU A 101 -22.41 1.86 20.07
CA GLU A 101 -23.58 2.30 20.85
C GLU A 101 -24.58 1.17 21.04
N LYS A 102 -24.89 0.40 19.97
CA LYS A 102 -25.77 -0.77 20.07
C LYS A 102 -25.21 -1.87 20.96
N VAL A 103 -23.89 -2.05 21.02
CA VAL A 103 -23.25 -3.01 21.93
C VAL A 103 -23.37 -2.51 23.36
N LYS A 104 -23.06 -1.23 23.63
CA LYS A 104 -23.17 -0.62 24.96
C LYS A 104 -24.57 -0.77 25.55
N LYS A 105 -25.60 -0.35 24.80
CA LYS A 105 -27.02 -0.46 25.20
C LYS A 105 -27.46 -1.90 25.51
N LYS A 106 -26.81 -2.90 24.91
CA LYS A 106 -27.11 -4.32 25.17
C LYS A 106 -26.22 -4.95 26.23
N ALA A 107 -25.10 -4.32 26.54
CA ALA A 107 -24.16 -4.74 27.58
C ALA A 107 -24.61 -4.26 28.96
N GLU A 108 -25.17 -3.05 29.06
CA GLU A 108 -25.72 -2.46 30.29
C GLU A 108 -26.64 -3.43 31.07
N PRO A 109 -27.73 -3.98 30.49
CA PRO A 109 -28.60 -4.89 31.24
C PRO A 109 -27.91 -6.21 31.64
N VAL A 110 -26.92 -6.67 30.87
CA VAL A 110 -26.17 -7.90 31.19
C VAL A 110 -25.22 -7.67 32.38
N LEU A 111 -24.77 -6.43 32.57
CA LEU A 111 -23.93 -6.05 33.70
C LEU A 111 -24.75 -5.84 34.98
N GLU A 112 -25.97 -5.30 34.84
CA GLU A 112 -26.88 -4.99 35.95
C GLU A 112 -27.58 -6.21 36.56
N ASN A 113 -27.72 -7.32 35.81
CA ASN A 113 -28.33 -8.54 36.33
C ASN A 113 -27.45 -9.21 37.41
N PRO A 114 -27.89 -9.26 38.69
CA PRO A 114 -27.10 -9.82 39.79
C PRO A 114 -27.13 -11.36 39.83
N ASP A 115 -28.11 -12.00 39.18
CA ASP A 115 -28.31 -13.46 39.20
C ASP A 115 -27.30 -14.23 38.34
N ILE A 116 -26.48 -13.52 37.55
CA ILE A 116 -25.54 -14.13 36.60
C ILE A 116 -24.13 -14.07 37.17
N THR A 117 -23.46 -15.22 37.24
CA THR A 117 -22.04 -15.29 37.65
C THR A 117 -21.12 -14.53 36.68
N ASP A 118 -20.02 -13.97 37.21
CA ASP A 118 -19.06 -13.14 36.45
C ASP A 118 -18.50 -13.82 35.20
N GLN A 119 -18.29 -15.14 35.29
CA GLN A 119 -17.81 -15.92 34.15
C GLN A 119 -18.83 -15.98 33.01
N GLU A 120 -20.12 -16.07 33.34
CA GLU A 120 -21.21 -16.10 32.38
C GLU A 120 -21.50 -14.71 31.83
N ARG A 121 -21.46 -13.65 32.66
CA ARG A 121 -21.51 -12.25 32.22
C ARG A 121 -20.45 -11.97 31.15
N ASN A 122 -19.22 -12.42 31.39
CA ASN A 122 -18.11 -12.29 30.44
C ASN A 122 -18.33 -13.08 29.14
N LYS A 123 -18.90 -14.29 29.19
CA LYS A 123 -19.25 -15.07 27.99
C LYS A 123 -20.35 -14.37 27.18
N HIS A 124 -21.38 -13.82 27.84
CA HIS A 124 -22.45 -13.05 27.21
C HIS A 124 -21.94 -11.76 26.56
N LEU A 125 -21.11 -10.98 27.26
CA LEU A 125 -20.46 -9.79 26.71
C LEU A 125 -19.63 -10.15 25.47
N LYS A 126 -18.72 -11.13 25.56
CA LYS A 126 -17.94 -11.61 24.41
C LYS A 126 -18.83 -12.02 23.24
N GLY A 127 -19.96 -12.66 23.52
CA GLY A 127 -21.00 -12.99 22.54
C GLY A 127 -21.59 -11.77 21.85
N LEU A 128 -21.93 -10.70 22.57
CA LEU A 128 -22.44 -9.44 22.03
C LEU A 128 -21.40 -8.76 21.13
N TYR A 129 -20.17 -8.57 21.61
CA TYR A 129 -19.09 -7.97 20.81
C TYR A 129 -18.83 -8.73 19.51
N LYS A 130 -18.88 -10.07 19.55
CA LYS A 130 -18.76 -10.94 18.36
C LYS A 130 -19.99 -10.86 17.45
N LYS A 131 -21.20 -10.74 18.01
CA LYS A 131 -22.45 -10.56 17.24
C LYS A 131 -22.44 -9.28 16.42
N TYR A 132 -21.93 -8.19 16.98
CA TYR A 132 -21.82 -6.90 16.29
C TYR A 132 -20.54 -6.75 15.45
N GLY A 133 -19.66 -7.75 15.45
CA GLY A 133 -18.43 -7.78 14.67
C GLY A 133 -17.38 -6.78 15.14
N VAL A 134 -17.45 -6.35 16.40
CA VAL A 134 -16.45 -5.49 17.04
C VAL A 134 -15.20 -6.30 17.39
N ILE A 135 -15.39 -7.52 17.88
CA ILE A 135 -14.30 -8.47 18.19
C ILE A 135 -14.43 -9.68 17.27
N GLY A 136 -13.55 -9.75 16.27
CA GLY A 136 -13.48 -10.83 15.29
C GLY A 136 -14.65 -10.81 14.30
N GLN A 137 -14.37 -10.65 13.01
CA GLN A 137 -15.40 -10.78 11.99
C GLN A 137 -15.95 -12.20 11.99
N LYS A 138 -17.27 -12.34 12.11
CA LYS A 138 -17.94 -13.64 11.94
C LYS A 138 -17.74 -14.09 10.49
N LYS A 139 -16.78 -15.00 10.29
CA LYS A 139 -16.64 -15.72 9.01
C LYS A 139 -17.97 -16.44 8.75
N ALA A 140 -18.58 -16.19 7.60
CA ALA A 140 -19.78 -16.91 7.20
C ALA A 140 -19.48 -18.41 7.26
N LYS A 141 -20.31 -19.18 7.98
CA LYS A 141 -20.18 -20.64 8.01
C LYS A 141 -20.54 -21.15 6.62
N VAL A 142 -19.53 -21.52 5.83
CA VAL A 142 -19.73 -22.08 4.50
C VAL A 142 -20.18 -23.52 4.65
N GLN A 143 -21.37 -23.85 4.15
CA GLN A 143 -21.87 -25.23 4.17
C GLN A 143 -21.15 -26.05 3.10
N TYR A 144 -20.60 -27.21 3.47
CA TYR A 144 -19.96 -28.11 2.52
C TYR A 144 -20.97 -29.15 2.04
N VAL A 145 -21.20 -29.20 0.72
CA VAL A 145 -22.10 -30.16 0.08
C VAL A 145 -21.27 -31.05 -0.83
N VAL A 146 -21.46 -32.36 -0.78
CA VAL A 146 -20.74 -33.30 -1.65
C VAL A 146 -21.44 -33.35 -3.01
N ALA A 147 -20.74 -33.15 -4.13
CA ALA A 147 -21.39 -33.35 -5.43
C ALA A 147 -21.65 -34.84 -5.68
N LYS A 148 -22.93 -35.20 -5.68
CA LYS A 148 -23.42 -36.47 -6.23
C LYS A 148 -23.88 -36.24 -7.68
N LYS A 149 -24.15 -37.32 -8.43
CA LYS A 149 -24.52 -37.25 -9.86
C LYS A 149 -25.67 -36.26 -10.13
N TYR A 150 -26.63 -36.18 -9.22
CA TYR A 150 -27.81 -35.30 -9.27
C TYR A 150 -27.53 -33.81 -8.95
N HIS A 151 -26.33 -33.48 -8.45
CA HIS A 151 -25.93 -32.12 -8.04
C HIS A 151 -24.76 -31.57 -8.88
N ARG A 152 -24.51 -32.16 -10.06
CA ARG A 152 -23.48 -31.68 -10.98
C ARG A 152 -24.02 -30.48 -11.77
N GLY A 153 -23.58 -29.28 -11.40
CA GLY A 153 -23.87 -28.05 -12.13
C GLY A 153 -25.13 -27.30 -11.71
N SER A 154 -26.01 -27.90 -10.92
CA SER A 154 -27.20 -27.24 -10.36
C SER A 154 -27.05 -26.93 -8.87
N LYS A 155 -27.71 -25.85 -8.42
CA LYS A 155 -27.74 -25.45 -7.02
C LYS A 155 -28.38 -26.58 -6.18
N PRO A 156 -27.72 -27.08 -5.13
CA PRO A 156 -28.29 -28.13 -4.30
C PRO A 156 -29.58 -27.64 -3.61
N ALA A 157 -30.60 -28.49 -3.60
CA ALA A 157 -31.86 -28.20 -2.93
C ALA A 157 -31.62 -27.97 -1.42
N GLY A 158 -32.31 -26.97 -0.85
CA GLY A 158 -32.22 -26.65 0.58
C GLY A 158 -31.05 -25.75 1.01
N THR A 159 -30.14 -25.34 0.11
CA THR A 159 -29.00 -24.48 0.47
C THR A 159 -29.28 -23.00 0.16
N LYS A 160 -29.66 -22.24 1.20
CA LYS A 160 -29.86 -20.78 1.13
C LYS A 160 -28.57 -19.97 1.46
N ALA A 161 -27.69 -20.53 2.28
CA ALA A 161 -26.44 -19.90 2.76
C ALA A 161 -25.27 -20.12 1.78
N PRO A 162 -24.16 -19.35 1.87
CA PRO A 162 -22.96 -19.61 1.08
C PRO A 162 -22.49 -21.06 1.28
N TYR A 163 -22.38 -21.79 0.18
CA TYR A 163 -22.02 -23.20 0.19
C TYR A 163 -20.83 -23.43 -0.74
N LYS A 164 -20.05 -24.47 -0.44
CA LYS A 164 -18.98 -24.94 -1.30
C LYS A 164 -19.25 -26.40 -1.64
N ILE A 165 -19.44 -26.64 -2.94
CA ILE A 165 -19.51 -28.00 -3.45
C ILE A 165 -18.11 -28.63 -3.35
N VAL A 166 -18.03 -29.83 -2.79
CA VAL A 166 -16.79 -30.56 -2.56
C VAL A 166 -16.83 -31.92 -3.21
N ASP A 167 -15.84 -32.17 -4.07
CA ASP A 167 -15.67 -33.43 -4.78
C ASP A 167 -14.43 -34.18 -4.27
N LYS A 168 -14.34 -35.47 -4.58
CA LYS A 168 -13.17 -36.30 -4.22
C LYS A 168 -11.85 -35.70 -4.76
N ARG A 169 -11.86 -35.16 -5.98
CA ARG A 169 -10.69 -34.48 -6.59
C ARG A 169 -10.28 -33.25 -5.80
N LEU A 170 -11.22 -32.35 -5.51
CA LEU A 170 -10.97 -31.15 -4.70
C LEU A 170 -10.42 -31.48 -3.30
N LYS A 171 -10.89 -32.58 -2.68
CA LYS A 171 -10.36 -33.07 -1.40
C LYS A 171 -8.89 -33.52 -1.54
N LYS A 172 -8.54 -34.21 -2.62
CA LYS A 172 -7.18 -34.67 -2.93
C LYS A 172 -6.25 -33.47 -3.16
N ASP A 173 -6.66 -32.52 -3.98
CA ASP A 173 -5.85 -31.33 -4.32
C ASP A 173 -5.57 -30.48 -3.08
N LYS A 174 -6.60 -30.19 -2.27
CA LYS A 174 -6.41 -29.46 -1.01
C LYS A 174 -5.56 -30.21 0.01
N ARG A 175 -5.63 -31.55 0.04
CA ARG A 175 -4.79 -32.37 0.91
C ARG A 175 -3.32 -32.27 0.47
N ALA A 176 -3.06 -32.35 -0.83
CA ALA A 176 -1.72 -32.18 -1.38
C ALA A 176 -1.15 -30.79 -1.03
N VAL A 177 -1.90 -29.71 -1.32
CA VAL A 177 -1.52 -28.34 -0.96
C VAL A 177 -1.26 -28.19 0.54
N LYS A 178 -2.10 -28.78 1.40
CA LYS A 178 -1.91 -28.76 2.86
C LYS A 178 -0.66 -29.52 3.29
N SER A 179 -0.37 -30.66 2.66
CA SER A 179 0.83 -31.45 2.97
C SER A 179 2.12 -30.73 2.56
N ILE A 180 2.13 -30.10 1.39
CA ILE A 180 3.24 -29.26 0.91
C ILE A 180 3.43 -28.07 1.85
N GLY A 181 2.35 -27.38 2.21
CA GLY A 181 2.39 -26.24 3.13
C GLY A 181 2.84 -26.59 4.55
N LYS A 182 2.65 -27.84 5.00
CA LYS A 182 3.22 -28.32 6.26
C LYS A 182 4.72 -28.60 6.14
N LYS A 183 5.14 -29.26 5.06
CA LYS A 183 6.55 -29.54 4.77
C LYS A 183 7.35 -28.25 4.64
N SER A 184 6.82 -27.25 3.92
CA SER A 184 7.49 -25.96 3.77
C SER A 184 7.60 -25.20 5.09
N LYS A 185 6.56 -25.23 5.95
CA LYS A 185 6.64 -24.65 7.29
C LYS A 185 7.67 -25.34 8.18
N ALA A 186 7.69 -26.67 8.19
CA ALA A 186 8.68 -27.44 8.92
C ALA A 186 10.09 -27.14 8.42
N ALA A 187 10.30 -27.06 7.10
CA ALA A 187 11.58 -26.68 6.52
C ALA A 187 12.01 -25.25 6.91
N VAL A 188 11.09 -24.28 6.90
CA VAL A 188 11.39 -22.91 7.36
C VAL A 188 11.75 -22.88 8.85
N GLU A 189 11.08 -23.67 9.67
CA GLU A 189 11.36 -23.80 11.10
C GLU A 189 12.67 -24.55 11.38
N GLU A 190 13.04 -25.52 10.55
CA GLU A 190 14.35 -26.19 10.56
C GLU A 190 15.46 -25.26 10.10
N ILE A 191 15.28 -24.49 9.03
CA ILE A 191 16.26 -23.48 8.58
C ILE A 191 16.47 -22.42 9.66
N SER A 192 15.40 -21.93 10.29
CA SER A 192 15.49 -20.98 11.40
C SER A 192 16.27 -21.58 12.59
N ARG A 193 15.97 -22.83 12.98
CA ARG A 193 16.72 -23.53 14.04
C ARG A 193 18.19 -23.72 13.67
N ASN A 194 18.49 -24.19 12.46
CA ASN A 194 19.86 -24.48 12.01
C ASN A 194 20.70 -23.19 11.85
N SER A 195 20.09 -22.09 11.41
CA SER A 195 20.70 -20.76 11.41
C SER A 195 21.08 -20.32 12.82
N ASN A 196 20.21 -20.52 13.80
CA ASN A 196 20.49 -20.16 15.20
C ASN A 196 21.63 -21.02 15.80
N TYR A 197 21.72 -22.31 15.46
CA TYR A 197 22.84 -23.18 15.86
C TYR A 197 24.17 -22.78 15.20
N ASN A 198 24.17 -22.41 13.93
CA ASN A 198 25.38 -21.93 13.24
C ASN A 198 25.90 -20.59 13.81
N ILE A 199 25.00 -19.68 14.18
CA ILE A 199 25.36 -18.42 14.85
C ILE A 199 25.98 -18.73 16.23
N LEU A 200 25.36 -19.61 17.02
CA LEU A 200 25.86 -20.00 18.34
C LEU A 200 27.23 -20.69 18.26
N MET A 201 27.41 -21.64 17.33
CA MET A 201 28.68 -22.34 17.12
C MET A 201 29.77 -21.42 16.57
N GLY A 202 29.43 -20.43 15.74
CA GLY A 202 30.38 -19.40 15.28
C GLY A 202 30.86 -18.50 16.42
N ILE A 203 29.97 -18.12 17.34
CA ILE A 203 30.32 -17.35 18.53
C ILE A 203 31.21 -18.18 19.47
N ILE A 204 30.83 -19.42 19.76
CA ILE A 204 31.60 -20.33 20.63
C ILE A 204 32.96 -20.66 20.00
N GLY A 205 33.01 -20.97 18.71
CA GLY A 205 34.25 -21.24 17.98
C GLY A 205 35.17 -20.03 17.91
N GLY A 206 34.63 -18.82 17.76
CA GLY A 206 35.39 -17.57 17.83
C GLY A 206 35.99 -17.31 19.22
N ILE A 207 35.24 -17.62 20.28
CA ILE A 207 35.72 -17.54 21.66
C ILE A 207 36.83 -18.59 21.91
N LEU A 208 36.63 -19.83 21.44
CA LEU A 208 37.61 -20.92 21.59
C LEU A 208 38.90 -20.66 20.79
N LEU A 209 38.80 -20.12 19.57
CA LEU A 209 39.94 -19.72 18.76
C LEU A 209 40.72 -18.57 19.41
N ARG A 210 40.02 -17.64 20.06
CA ARG A 210 40.65 -16.55 20.82
C ARG A 210 41.35 -17.05 22.08
N LEU A 211 40.81 -18.07 22.74
CA LEU A 211 41.47 -18.74 23.87
C LEU A 211 42.68 -19.57 23.44
N LEU A 212 42.61 -20.26 22.30
CA LEU A 212 43.73 -21.05 21.74
C LEU A 212 44.87 -20.19 21.18
N LEU A 213 44.58 -19.04 20.56
CA LEU A 213 45.60 -18.11 20.05
C LEU A 213 46.30 -17.30 21.15
N CYS A 214 45.77 -17.29 22.38
CA CYS A 214 46.41 -16.61 23.50
C CYS A 214 47.54 -17.45 24.16
N GLY A 215 47.80 -18.69 23.70
CA GLY A 215 48.70 -19.66 24.36
C GLY A 215 50.03 -19.97 23.68
N LYS A 216 50.38 -19.41 22.50
CA LYS A 216 51.69 -19.66 21.86
C LYS A 216 52.30 -18.40 21.25
N LYS A 217 53.19 -17.73 21.99
CA LYS A 217 54.14 -16.76 21.43
C LYS A 217 55.54 -17.02 21.99
N THR A 218 56.21 -18.04 21.46
CA THR A 218 57.67 -18.21 21.54
C THR A 218 58.30 -17.90 20.17
N ARG A 219 59.12 -16.84 20.17
CA ARG A 219 60.29 -16.44 19.32
C ARG A 219 60.46 -16.90 17.86
N SER A 220 61.09 -15.96 17.11
CA SER A 220 61.94 -16.08 15.88
C SER A 220 61.21 -16.26 14.55
N THR A 221 61.62 -15.76 13.37
CA THR A 221 62.70 -14.89 12.83
C THR A 221 62.33 -14.60 11.35
N ASN A 222 62.62 -13.38 10.86
CA ASN A 222 62.99 -12.90 9.49
C ASN A 222 62.65 -13.62 8.15
N TYR A 223 62.77 -12.81 7.07
CA TYR A 223 62.67 -13.03 5.60
C TYR A 223 61.25 -12.89 5.01
N GLY A 224 60.93 -12.16 3.92
CA GLY A 224 61.68 -11.41 2.90
C GLY A 224 61.08 -11.64 1.50
N GLN A 225 60.66 -10.57 0.80
CA GLN A 225 60.30 -10.45 -0.66
C GLN A 225 59.11 -11.33 -1.18
N SER A 226 58.34 -11.06 -2.25
CA SER A 226 58.53 -10.30 -3.50
C SER A 226 57.18 -9.96 -4.17
N ARG A 227 57.19 -8.81 -4.86
CA ARG A 227 56.40 -8.29 -6.00
C ARG A 227 55.57 -9.26 -6.86
N GLY A 228 54.46 -8.74 -7.42
CA GLY A 228 53.78 -9.33 -8.58
C GLY A 228 52.63 -8.50 -9.16
N LEU A 229 52.93 -7.37 -9.79
CA LEU A 229 52.05 -6.65 -10.73
C LEU A 229 51.66 -7.56 -11.91
N ARG A 230 50.42 -7.43 -12.40
CA ARG A 230 50.08 -7.61 -13.83
C ARG A 230 48.78 -6.88 -14.19
N LYS A 231 48.94 -5.81 -14.97
CA LYS A 231 47.93 -5.16 -15.81
C LYS A 231 47.87 -5.89 -17.17
N TYR A 232 46.68 -6.10 -17.71
CA TYR A 232 46.30 -6.19 -19.15
C TYR A 232 44.75 -6.14 -19.16
N ALA A 233 44.01 -5.48 -20.04
CA ALA A 233 44.25 -4.61 -21.18
C ALA A 233 43.05 -3.64 -21.24
#